data_AF-A0A971ARY4-F1
#
_entry.id   AF-A0A971ARY4-F1
#
_cell.length_a   1.000
_cell.length_b   1.000
_cell.length_c   1.000
_cell.angle_alpha   90.00
_cell.angle_beta   90.00
_cell.angle_gamma   90.00
#
_symmetry.space_group_name_H-M   'P 1'
#
loop_
_entity.id
_entity.type
_entity.pdbx_description
1 polymer ?
#
loop_
_entity_poly.entity_id
_entity_poly.type
_entity_poly.pdbx_seq_one_letter_code
_entity_poly.pdbx_strand_id
1 'polypeptide(L)'
;GAMRMLLESHQQFHILDREADYSKYKVLIAPDVILFDTELKEKVQAYLQGGGALILSYESGVSPDRKGFALDEFGLKYWGAAEYAPSYMGFDSVGGAIAQDIAPQAHVIYGPGTRVTLQGAVSLVPEVEPYFNRTWDHFCSHQQTPPRRQGSAPMVTQNGKIIYVARPIFSEYHRYANRVYRLLVRNLLSMLLPEPMVISNAPTGAELALLRQPAAADHPERHLCHVLYYVPEQRGVEVTVVEDVVPLRDVEVGVKLNKPVKRAYLVPQQTELPFRTEGNYVKLTIPQIRGHQIVAFE
;
A
#
# COMPACT_ATOMS: atom_id res chain seq x y z
N GLY A 1 -5.15 6.00 6.27
CA GLY A 1 -5.46 4.77 5.54
C GLY A 1 -4.26 3.94 5.14
N ALA A 2 -3.05 4.51 5.02
CA ALA A 2 -1.83 3.78 4.62
C ALA A 2 -1.59 2.49 5.42
N MET A 3 -1.55 2.60 6.76
CA MET A 3 -1.39 1.45 7.65
C MET A 3 -2.41 0.33 7.36
N ARG A 4 -3.69 0.68 7.25
CA ARG A 4 -4.77 -0.28 6.96
C ARG A 4 -4.57 -0.96 5.61
N MET A 5 -4.28 -0.19 4.56
CA MET A 5 -4.05 -0.75 3.22
C MET A 5 -2.86 -1.70 3.18
N LEU A 6 -1.79 -1.42 3.92
CA LEU A 6 -0.61 -2.29 4.01
C LEU A 6 -0.91 -3.56 4.80
N LEU A 7 -1.57 -3.45 5.96
CA LEU A 7 -2.00 -4.61 6.76
C LEU A 7 -2.93 -5.53 5.94
N GLU A 8 -3.94 -4.95 5.29
CA GLU A 8 -4.90 -5.67 4.45
C GLU A 8 -4.29 -6.26 3.17
N SER A 9 -3.08 -5.83 2.80
CA SER A 9 -2.28 -6.38 1.70
C SER A 9 -1.14 -7.29 2.18
N HIS A 10 -1.13 -7.61 3.48
CA HIS A 10 -0.12 -8.44 4.18
C HIS A 10 1.31 -7.95 3.99
N GLN A 11 1.49 -6.63 3.89
CA GLN A 11 2.79 -6.01 3.75
C GLN A 11 3.32 -5.62 5.11
N GLN A 12 4.52 -6.09 5.44
CA GLN A 12 5.21 -5.67 6.65
C GLN A 12 5.90 -4.32 6.41
N PHE A 13 5.73 -3.39 7.34
CA PHE A 13 6.24 -2.03 7.25
C PHE A 13 6.72 -1.54 8.61
N HIS A 14 7.47 -0.45 8.61
CA HIS A 14 7.75 0.35 9.80
C HIS A 14 7.18 1.75 9.59
N ILE A 15 6.74 2.38 10.69
CA ILE A 15 6.45 3.81 10.71
C ILE A 15 7.76 4.51 11.03
N LEU A 16 8.17 5.43 10.15
CA LEU A 16 9.45 6.11 10.23
C LEU A 16 9.25 7.56 10.64
N ASP A 17 10.12 8.04 11.50
CA ASP A 17 10.33 9.47 11.71
C ASP A 17 11.43 10.00 10.77
N ARG A 18 11.76 11.27 10.95
CA ARG A 18 12.79 11.95 10.17
C ARG A 18 14.21 11.51 10.53
N GLU A 19 14.42 10.88 11.68
CA GLU A 19 15.74 10.43 12.16
C GLU A 19 16.09 9.04 11.62
N ALA A 20 15.08 8.22 11.31
CA ALA A 20 15.24 6.86 10.82
C ALA A 20 16.20 6.72 9.62
N ASP A 21 17.00 5.66 9.60
CA ASP A 21 17.87 5.32 8.46
C ASP A 21 17.05 4.73 7.31
N TYR A 22 16.86 5.53 6.25
CA TYR A 22 16.06 5.15 5.08
C TYR A 22 16.71 4.07 4.21
N SER A 23 18.04 3.90 4.29
CA SER A 23 18.76 2.91 3.47
C SER A 23 18.37 1.46 3.77
N LYS A 24 17.76 1.21 4.93
CA LYS A 24 17.25 -0.10 5.36
C LYS A 24 15.98 -0.54 4.62
N TYR A 25 15.34 0.36 3.86
CA TYR A 25 14.02 0.13 3.27
C TYR A 25 14.07 0.12 1.73
N LYS A 26 13.46 -0.90 1.12
CA LYS A 26 13.37 -0.99 -0.34
C LYS A 26 12.41 0.04 -0.96
N VAL A 27 11.34 0.37 -0.24
CA VAL A 27 10.33 1.34 -0.66
C VAL A 27 9.97 2.22 0.53
N LEU A 28 9.94 3.53 0.31
CA LEU A 28 9.33 4.51 1.22
C LEU A 28 7.96 4.92 0.70
N ILE A 29 7.02 5.17 1.61
CA ILE A 29 5.70 5.70 1.29
C ILE A 29 5.54 7.02 2.06
N ALA A 30 5.30 8.10 1.33
CA ALA A 30 4.98 9.42 1.89
C ALA A 30 3.47 9.68 1.73
N PRO A 31 2.66 9.44 2.77
CA PRO A 31 1.21 9.49 2.66
C PRO A 31 0.67 10.92 2.70
N ASP A 32 -0.03 11.30 1.63
CA ASP A 32 -0.85 12.48 1.38
C ASP A 32 -0.23 13.89 1.60
N VAL A 33 0.46 14.18 2.71
CA VAL A 33 0.79 15.56 3.10
C VAL A 33 2.18 15.71 3.74
N ILE A 34 3.13 14.85 3.36
CA ILE A 34 4.51 14.94 3.88
C ILE A 34 5.31 15.95 3.05
N LEU A 35 5.36 17.21 3.51
CA LEU A 35 6.13 18.28 2.86
C LEU A 35 7.64 18.06 3.04
N PHE A 36 8.40 18.32 1.97
CA PHE A 36 9.85 18.11 1.95
C PHE A 36 10.56 19.45 2.12
N ASP A 37 10.92 19.78 3.36
CA ASP A 37 11.89 20.84 3.64
C ASP A 37 13.30 20.45 3.19
N THR A 38 14.27 21.35 3.38
CA THR A 38 15.65 21.17 2.92
C THR A 38 16.27 19.87 3.43
N GLU A 39 16.12 19.56 4.72
CA GLU A 39 16.71 18.37 5.34
C GLU A 39 16.08 17.08 4.80
N LEU A 40 14.73 17.02 4.79
CA LEU A 40 14.04 15.83 4.30
C LEU A 40 14.26 15.63 2.79
N LYS A 41 14.31 16.72 2.01
CA LYS A 41 14.66 16.70 0.59
C LYS A 41 16.02 16.03 0.37
N GLU A 42 17.07 16.51 1.04
CA GLU A 42 18.43 15.97 0.90
C GLU A 42 18.50 14.49 1.27
N LYS A 43 17.84 14.12 2.37
CA LYS A 43 17.80 12.73 2.85
C LYS A 43 17.07 11.81 1.87
N VAL A 44 15.93 12.24 1.33
CA VAL A 44 15.19 11.47 0.31
C VAL A 44 15.96 11.40 -1.00
N GLN A 45 16.66 12.47 -1.38
CA GLN A 45 17.50 12.47 -2.58
C GLN A 45 18.64 11.46 -2.47
N ALA A 46 19.35 11.43 -1.34
CA ALA A 46 20.40 10.42 -1.08
C ALA A 46 19.83 9.00 -1.09
N TYR A 47 18.64 8.80 -0.52
CA TYR A 47 17.93 7.51 -0.56
C TYR A 47 17.63 7.04 -1.99
N LEU A 48 17.14 7.94 -2.85
CA LEU A 48 16.86 7.64 -4.25
C LEU A 48 18.15 7.34 -5.04
N GLN A 49 19.23 8.09 -4.79
CA GLN A 49 20.55 7.84 -5.38
C GLN A 49 21.12 6.48 -4.95
N GLY A 50 20.83 6.03 -3.72
CA GLY A 50 21.14 4.69 -3.23
C GLY A 50 20.29 3.56 -3.85
N GLY A 51 19.41 3.88 -4.80
CA GLY A 51 18.56 2.91 -5.50
C GLY A 51 17.24 2.60 -4.79
N GLY A 52 16.87 3.39 -3.79
CA GLY A 52 15.57 3.34 -3.12
C GLY A 52 14.39 3.61 -4.05
N ALA A 53 13.19 3.26 -3.61
CA ALA A 53 11.95 3.49 -4.34
C ALA A 53 10.96 4.28 -3.48
N LEU A 54 10.10 5.07 -4.11
CA LEU A 54 9.26 6.04 -3.41
C LEU A 54 7.85 6.07 -3.97
N ILE A 55 6.85 5.96 -3.09
CA ILE A 55 5.45 6.22 -3.41
C ILE A 55 5.01 7.48 -2.67
N LEU A 56 4.54 8.47 -3.40
CA LEU A 56 4.04 9.75 -2.88
C LEU A 56 2.57 9.90 -3.24
N SER A 57 1.83 10.64 -2.43
CA SER A 57 0.43 10.97 -2.72
C SER A 57 0.12 12.42 -2.36
N TYR A 58 -0.77 13.03 -3.14
CA TYR A 58 -1.29 14.39 -2.96
C TYR A 58 -0.18 15.44 -2.81
N GLU A 59 0.00 16.02 -1.63
CA GLU A 59 0.97 17.08 -1.36
C GLU A 59 2.29 16.55 -0.81
N SER A 60 2.43 15.23 -0.62
CA SER A 60 3.71 14.65 -0.25
C SER A 60 4.78 14.93 -1.32
N GLY A 61 5.94 15.40 -0.87
CA GLY A 61 7.05 15.80 -1.74
C GLY A 61 6.98 17.24 -2.23
N VAL A 62 5.92 17.99 -1.93
CA VAL A 62 5.83 19.43 -2.19
C VAL A 62 6.71 20.19 -1.19
N SER A 63 7.32 21.29 -1.62
CA SER A 63 8.08 22.19 -0.74
C SER A 63 7.18 22.85 0.32
N PRO A 64 7.71 23.26 1.50
CA PRO A 64 6.91 23.88 2.55
C PRO A 64 6.15 25.15 2.12
N ASP A 65 6.67 25.89 1.14
CA ASP A 65 6.02 27.08 0.57
C ASP A 65 4.92 26.76 -0.45
N ARG A 66 4.71 25.48 -0.77
CA ARG A 66 3.66 24.96 -1.67
C ARG A 66 3.72 25.50 -3.09
N LYS A 67 4.90 25.94 -3.53
CA LYS A 67 5.11 26.46 -4.89
C LYS A 67 5.54 25.41 -5.91
N GLY A 68 6.00 24.25 -5.47
CA GLY A 68 6.45 23.19 -6.35
C GLY A 68 6.83 21.91 -5.63
N PHE A 69 7.22 20.90 -6.40
CA PHE A 69 7.87 19.72 -5.83
C PHE A 69 9.28 20.07 -5.37
N ALA A 70 9.72 19.49 -4.26
CA ALA A 70 11.05 19.73 -3.71
C ALA A 70 12.18 19.08 -4.54
N LEU A 71 11.84 18.05 -5.33
CA LEU A 71 12.74 17.24 -6.13
C LEU A 71 12.29 17.20 -7.59
N ASP A 72 13.22 17.49 -8.51
CA ASP A 72 12.98 17.42 -9.95
C ASP A 72 12.89 15.96 -10.44
N GLU A 73 13.47 15.03 -9.68
CA GLU A 73 13.47 13.58 -9.94
C GLU A 73 12.05 13.01 -10.06
N PHE A 74 11.04 13.67 -9.51
CA PHE A 74 9.65 13.25 -9.67
C PHE A 74 9.20 13.31 -11.13
N GLY A 75 9.85 14.15 -11.96
CA GLY A 75 9.52 14.31 -13.38
C GLY A 75 8.15 14.95 -13.59
N LEU A 76 7.74 15.86 -12.69
CA LEU A 76 6.43 16.50 -12.67
C LEU A 76 6.55 18.00 -12.43
N LYS A 77 5.67 18.76 -13.06
CA LYS A 77 5.42 20.17 -12.73
C LYS A 77 4.13 20.29 -11.93
N TYR A 78 4.21 20.96 -10.78
CA TYR A 78 3.10 21.23 -9.87
C TYR A 78 2.27 22.44 -10.34
N TRP A 79 0.95 22.32 -10.31
CA TRP A 79 0.01 23.40 -10.70
C TRP A 79 -0.97 23.79 -9.58
N GLY A 80 -0.79 23.27 -8.36
CA GLY A 80 -1.70 23.55 -7.25
C GLY A 80 -2.89 22.59 -7.22
N ALA A 81 -4.04 23.10 -6.77
CA ALA A 81 -5.25 22.30 -6.61
C ALA A 81 -5.76 21.73 -7.95
N ALA A 82 -6.28 20.50 -7.90
CA ALA A 82 -7.02 19.91 -9.01
C ALA A 82 -8.29 20.72 -9.28
N GLU A 83 -8.66 20.79 -10.57
CA GLU A 83 -9.86 21.51 -11.00
C GLU A 83 -11.14 20.83 -10.54
N TYR A 84 -11.15 19.49 -10.48
CA TYR A 84 -12.33 18.69 -10.17
C TYR A 84 -12.21 17.92 -8.85
N ALA A 85 -13.29 17.94 -8.06
CA ALA A 85 -13.50 17.14 -6.87
C ALA A 85 -15.02 16.88 -6.69
N PRO A 86 -15.52 15.65 -6.88
CA PRO A 86 -14.77 14.42 -7.18
C PRO A 86 -14.17 14.40 -8.59
N SER A 87 -13.22 13.49 -8.81
CA SER A 87 -12.70 13.11 -10.13
C SER A 87 -12.66 11.58 -10.25
N TYR A 88 -12.11 11.04 -11.33
CA TYR A 88 -12.08 9.59 -11.56
C TYR A 88 -10.68 9.09 -11.98
N MET A 89 -10.31 7.91 -11.51
CA MET A 89 -9.17 7.13 -12.03
C MET A 89 -9.63 6.40 -13.29
N GLY A 90 -9.08 6.74 -14.47
CA GLY A 90 -9.47 6.13 -15.73
C GLY A 90 -8.78 4.78 -15.96
N PHE A 91 -9.48 3.67 -15.75
CA PHE A 91 -8.96 2.32 -16.04
C PHE A 91 -9.50 1.72 -17.36
N ASP A 92 -10.32 2.45 -18.11
CA ASP A 92 -10.96 1.96 -19.34
C ASP A 92 -9.95 1.45 -20.40
N SER A 93 -8.74 2.03 -20.43
CA SER A 93 -7.65 1.68 -21.34
C SER A 93 -6.34 1.31 -20.63
N VAL A 94 -6.38 1.09 -19.31
CA VAL A 94 -5.21 0.76 -18.49
C VAL A 94 -5.20 -0.74 -18.19
N GLY A 95 -4.07 -1.40 -18.47
CA GLY A 95 -3.87 -2.83 -18.22
C GLY A 95 -2.58 -3.13 -17.46
N GLY A 96 -2.23 -4.42 -17.38
CA GLY A 96 -0.99 -4.88 -16.76
C GLY A 96 -0.99 -4.80 -15.23
N ALA A 97 0.21 -4.76 -14.64
CA ALA A 97 0.40 -4.89 -13.19
C ALA A 97 -0.38 -3.84 -12.37
N ILE A 98 -0.49 -2.60 -12.86
CA ILE A 98 -1.21 -1.53 -12.16
C ILE A 98 -2.73 -1.77 -12.10
N ALA A 99 -3.30 -2.46 -13.09
CA ALA A 99 -4.74 -2.72 -13.21
C ALA A 99 -5.16 -4.08 -12.64
N GLN A 100 -4.24 -4.85 -12.05
CA GLN A 100 -4.54 -6.17 -11.50
C GLN A 100 -5.72 -6.11 -10.51
N ASP A 101 -6.74 -6.94 -10.76
CA ASP A 101 -8.01 -7.04 -10.02
C ASP A 101 -8.88 -5.76 -10.00
N ILE A 102 -8.56 -4.77 -10.84
CA ILE A 102 -9.35 -3.54 -10.99
C ILE A 102 -10.14 -3.64 -12.30
N ALA A 103 -11.46 -3.44 -12.22
CA ALA A 103 -12.32 -3.46 -13.40
C ALA A 103 -11.95 -2.31 -14.37
N PRO A 104 -11.94 -2.55 -15.70
CA PRO A 104 -11.51 -1.56 -16.69
C PRO A 104 -12.60 -0.51 -16.95
N GLN A 105 -12.78 0.39 -15.97
CA GLN A 105 -13.76 1.47 -16.02
C GLN A 105 -13.26 2.67 -15.20
N ALA A 106 -13.88 3.84 -15.36
CA ALA A 106 -13.64 4.98 -14.48
C ALA A 106 -14.05 4.68 -13.02
N HIS A 107 -13.14 4.89 -12.07
CA HIS A 107 -13.38 4.70 -10.63
C HIS A 107 -13.28 6.03 -9.89
N VAL A 108 -14.34 6.40 -9.16
CA VAL A 108 -14.44 7.70 -8.47
C VAL A 108 -13.38 7.84 -7.36
N ILE A 109 -12.88 9.06 -7.20
CA ILE A 109 -12.13 9.53 -6.02
C ILE A 109 -12.74 10.86 -5.57
N TYR A 110 -13.14 10.93 -4.30
CA TYR A 110 -14.07 11.96 -3.83
C TYR A 110 -13.39 13.26 -3.41
N GLY A 111 -12.25 13.12 -2.73
CA GLY A 111 -11.50 14.23 -2.16
C GLY A 111 -10.85 15.13 -3.21
N PRO A 112 -10.41 16.33 -2.79
CA PRO A 112 -9.62 17.22 -3.62
C PRO A 112 -8.28 16.59 -3.98
N GLY A 113 -7.60 17.19 -4.95
CA GLY A 113 -6.32 16.70 -5.45
C GLY A 113 -5.35 17.78 -5.81
N THR A 114 -4.24 17.35 -6.37
CA THR A 114 -3.24 18.21 -6.98
C THR A 114 -3.32 18.08 -8.50
N ARG A 115 -3.18 19.20 -9.22
CA ARG A 115 -2.97 19.20 -10.66
C ARG A 115 -1.47 19.16 -10.94
N VAL A 116 -1.06 18.25 -11.81
CA VAL A 116 0.33 18.13 -12.25
C VAL A 116 0.39 17.98 -13.77
N THR A 117 1.53 18.32 -14.36
CA THR A 117 1.86 17.96 -15.76
C THR A 117 3.16 17.18 -15.80
N LEU A 118 3.28 16.29 -16.79
CA LEU A 118 4.47 15.46 -16.96
C LEU A 118 5.68 16.30 -17.41
N GLN A 119 6.83 16.06 -16.80
CA GLN A 119 8.14 16.61 -17.16
C GLN A 119 9.19 15.48 -17.07
N GLY A 120 8.99 14.41 -17.86
CA GLY A 120 9.86 13.22 -17.89
C GLY A 120 9.24 11.99 -17.23
N ALA A 121 8.27 12.14 -16.35
CA ALA A 121 7.46 11.02 -15.86
C ALA A 121 6.51 10.49 -16.95
N VAL A 122 6.06 9.26 -16.77
CA VAL A 122 4.99 8.63 -17.57
C VAL A 122 3.68 8.62 -16.78
N SER A 123 2.55 8.81 -17.46
CA SER A 123 1.23 8.61 -16.87
C SER A 123 0.90 7.12 -16.85
N LEU A 124 0.64 6.56 -15.67
CA LEU A 124 0.17 5.19 -15.51
C LEU A 124 -1.36 5.10 -15.49
N VAL A 125 -2.03 6.08 -14.87
CA VAL A 125 -3.49 6.20 -14.83
C VAL A 125 -3.85 7.66 -15.10
N PRO A 126 -4.66 7.96 -16.13
CA PRO A 126 -5.12 9.32 -16.39
C PRO A 126 -6.24 9.72 -15.42
N GLU A 127 -6.42 11.02 -15.24
CA GLU A 127 -7.65 11.56 -14.66
C GLU A 127 -8.78 11.50 -15.69
N VAL A 128 -9.97 11.11 -15.23
CA VAL A 128 -11.22 11.27 -15.97
C VAL A 128 -12.03 12.38 -15.29
N GLU A 129 -12.34 13.42 -16.05
CA GLU A 129 -13.03 14.63 -15.61
C GLU A 129 -14.55 14.38 -15.56
N PRO A 130 -15.26 14.85 -14.52
CA PRO A 130 -16.71 14.88 -14.51
C PRO A 130 -17.27 15.94 -15.47
N TYR A 131 -18.58 15.98 -15.68
CA TYR A 131 -19.23 17.07 -16.42
C TYR A 131 -19.04 18.45 -15.78
N PHE A 132 -19.08 18.51 -14.44
CA PHE A 132 -18.94 19.73 -13.64
C PHE A 132 -18.69 19.38 -12.16
N ASN A 133 -18.11 20.30 -11.40
CA ASN A 133 -18.14 20.25 -9.94
C ASN A 133 -19.53 20.60 -9.44
N ARG A 134 -20.02 19.85 -8.45
CA ARG A 134 -21.30 20.16 -7.82
C ARG A 134 -21.18 21.46 -7.03
N THR A 135 -22.09 22.37 -7.31
CA THR A 135 -22.27 23.64 -6.60
C THR A 135 -23.76 23.81 -6.31
N TRP A 136 -24.15 24.91 -5.66
CA TRP A 136 -25.57 25.18 -5.40
C TRP A 136 -26.38 25.37 -6.70
N ASP A 137 -25.74 25.85 -7.77
CA ASP A 137 -26.33 26.10 -9.10
C ASP A 137 -26.03 25.00 -10.15
N HIS A 138 -25.12 24.06 -9.86
CA HIS A 138 -24.83 22.90 -10.71
C HIS A 138 -25.08 21.60 -9.94
N PHE A 139 -26.27 21.03 -10.16
CA PHE A 139 -26.77 19.88 -9.41
C PHE A 139 -26.79 18.58 -10.22
N CYS A 140 -26.52 17.48 -9.52
CA CYS A 140 -26.80 16.11 -9.95
C CYS A 140 -27.48 15.39 -8.77
N SER A 141 -28.50 14.58 -9.04
CA SER A 141 -29.22 13.80 -8.02
C SER A 141 -28.34 12.74 -7.35
N HIS A 142 -27.25 12.32 -8.01
CA HIS A 142 -26.26 11.42 -7.45
C HIS A 142 -25.21 12.18 -6.63
N GLN A 143 -24.55 11.47 -5.70
CA GLN A 143 -23.48 12.05 -4.88
C GLN A 143 -22.29 12.55 -5.72
N GLN A 144 -22.05 11.92 -6.87
CA GLN A 144 -20.95 12.21 -7.80
C GLN A 144 -21.47 12.56 -9.19
N THR A 145 -20.95 13.65 -9.78
CA THR A 145 -21.26 14.04 -11.16
C THR A 145 -20.63 13.03 -12.12
N PRO A 146 -21.38 12.46 -13.09
CA PRO A 146 -20.86 11.41 -13.97
C PRO A 146 -19.54 11.74 -14.67
N PRO A 147 -18.68 10.73 -14.94
CA PRO A 147 -17.48 10.92 -15.75
C PRO A 147 -17.88 11.32 -17.18
N ARG A 148 -17.16 12.28 -17.75
CA ARG A 148 -17.42 12.81 -19.10
C ARG A 148 -16.36 12.41 -20.10
N ARG A 149 -15.09 12.66 -19.77
CA ARG A 149 -13.96 12.48 -20.68
C ARG A 149 -12.66 12.25 -19.93
N GLN A 150 -11.70 11.63 -20.59
CA GLN A 150 -10.31 11.63 -20.12
C GLN A 150 -9.77 13.07 -20.16
N GLY A 151 -9.24 13.53 -19.02
CA GLY A 151 -8.60 14.84 -18.89
C GLY A 151 -7.15 14.83 -19.37
N SER A 152 -6.52 16.00 -19.36
CA SER A 152 -5.09 16.13 -19.73
C SER A 152 -4.13 15.85 -18.56
N ALA A 153 -4.63 15.86 -17.32
CA ALA A 153 -3.83 15.63 -16.13
C ALA A 153 -3.71 14.12 -15.83
N PRO A 154 -2.54 13.65 -15.36
CA PRO A 154 -2.41 12.30 -14.88
C PRO A 154 -2.91 12.18 -13.43
N MET A 155 -3.44 11.01 -13.08
CA MET A 155 -3.86 10.65 -11.73
C MET A 155 -2.76 9.88 -10.99
N VAL A 156 -2.08 8.99 -11.70
CA VAL A 156 -0.92 8.23 -11.21
C VAL A 156 0.20 8.33 -12.23
N THR A 157 1.40 8.66 -11.78
CA THR A 157 2.58 8.80 -12.62
C THR A 157 3.75 7.99 -12.10
N GLN A 158 4.70 7.68 -12.97
CA GLN A 158 5.95 7.03 -12.60
C GLN A 158 7.14 7.68 -13.30
N ASN A 159 8.22 7.92 -12.55
CA ASN A 159 9.54 8.23 -13.10
C ASN A 159 10.58 7.32 -12.44
N GLY A 160 11.11 6.35 -13.18
CA GLY A 160 11.98 5.32 -12.62
C GLY A 160 11.33 4.58 -11.44
N LYS A 161 11.93 4.70 -10.25
CA LYS A 161 11.44 4.08 -9.00
C LYS A 161 10.53 4.99 -8.15
N ILE A 162 10.07 6.10 -8.72
CA ILE A 162 9.21 7.07 -8.04
C ILE A 162 7.82 6.97 -8.65
N ILE A 163 6.83 6.70 -7.80
CA ILE A 163 5.41 6.69 -8.17
C ILE A 163 4.71 7.81 -7.39
N TYR A 164 3.90 8.60 -8.08
CA TYR A 164 3.13 9.69 -7.48
C TYR A 164 1.64 9.53 -7.80
N VAL A 165 0.79 9.68 -6.79
CA VAL A 165 -0.67 9.68 -6.89
C VAL A 165 -1.19 11.09 -6.61
N ALA A 166 -1.84 11.73 -7.57
CA ALA A 166 -2.25 13.14 -7.49
C ALA A 166 -3.42 13.42 -6.52
N ARG A 167 -3.80 12.45 -5.68
CA ARG A 167 -4.95 12.48 -4.78
C ARG A 167 -4.56 11.93 -3.40
N PRO A 168 -5.26 12.32 -2.32
CA PRO A 168 -4.95 11.89 -0.97
C PRO A 168 -5.49 10.47 -0.72
N ILE A 169 -5.00 9.50 -1.50
CA ILE A 169 -5.55 8.14 -1.61
C ILE A 169 -5.61 7.43 -0.25
N PHE A 170 -4.68 7.74 0.67
CA PHE A 170 -4.65 7.12 1.98
C PHE A 170 -5.70 7.70 2.92
N SER A 171 -5.96 9.01 2.86
CA SER A 171 -7.05 9.67 3.57
C SER A 171 -8.41 9.30 2.98
N GLU A 172 -8.51 9.21 1.66
CA GLU A 172 -9.72 8.76 0.95
C GLU A 172 -10.10 7.34 1.36
N TYR A 173 -9.12 6.43 1.43
CA TYR A 173 -9.38 5.08 1.91
C TYR A 173 -9.80 5.04 3.38
N HIS A 174 -9.24 5.89 4.23
CA HIS A 174 -9.67 5.98 5.62
C HIS A 174 -11.14 6.41 5.75
N ARG A 175 -11.61 7.32 4.89
CA ARG A 175 -12.98 7.83 4.92
C ARG A 175 -14.00 6.90 4.27
N TYR A 176 -13.64 6.32 3.11
CA TYR A 176 -14.61 5.63 2.25
C TYR A 176 -14.40 4.13 2.16
N ALA A 177 -13.26 3.60 2.62
CA ALA A 177 -12.89 2.18 2.53
C ALA A 177 -13.05 1.59 1.11
N ASN A 178 -12.93 2.42 0.07
CA ASN A 178 -13.15 1.98 -1.31
C ASN A 178 -12.06 0.96 -1.70
N ARG A 179 -12.51 -0.26 -2.02
CA ARG A 179 -11.66 -1.40 -2.37
C ARG A 179 -10.65 -1.06 -3.48
N VAL A 180 -11.05 -0.28 -4.48
CA VAL A 180 -10.20 0.05 -5.63
C VAL A 180 -8.96 0.84 -5.18
N TYR A 181 -9.07 1.68 -4.16
CA TYR A 181 -7.94 2.47 -3.66
C TYR A 181 -6.87 1.55 -3.06
N ARG A 182 -7.29 0.55 -2.27
CA ARG A 182 -6.39 -0.45 -1.70
C ARG A 182 -5.75 -1.31 -2.79
N LEU A 183 -6.52 -1.77 -3.78
CA LEU A 183 -6.00 -2.55 -4.90
C LEU A 183 -4.96 -1.76 -5.70
N LEU A 184 -5.22 -0.48 -5.97
CA LEU A 184 -4.25 0.39 -6.63
C LEU A 184 -2.97 0.49 -5.82
N VAL A 185 -3.03 0.84 -4.53
CA VAL A 185 -1.84 0.94 -3.66
C VAL A 185 -1.07 -0.39 -3.61
N ARG A 186 -1.77 -1.53 -3.47
CA ARG A 186 -1.16 -2.86 -3.53
C ARG A 186 -0.41 -3.06 -4.85
N ASN A 187 -1.03 -2.74 -5.97
CA ASN A 187 -0.43 -2.91 -7.30
C ASN A 187 0.81 -2.01 -7.50
N LEU A 188 0.73 -0.74 -7.10
CA LEU A 188 1.88 0.19 -7.13
C LEU A 188 3.04 -0.31 -6.27
N LEU A 189 2.74 -0.85 -5.09
CA LEU A 189 3.75 -1.44 -4.23
C LEU A 189 4.36 -2.69 -4.86
N SER A 190 3.57 -3.60 -5.43
CA SER A 190 4.08 -4.80 -6.12
C SER A 190 4.99 -4.48 -7.30
N MET A 191 4.78 -3.33 -7.97
CA MET A 191 5.67 -2.87 -9.04
C MET A 191 7.06 -2.43 -8.53
N LEU A 192 7.15 -1.91 -7.30
CA LEU A 192 8.41 -1.45 -6.68
C LEU A 192 9.04 -2.50 -5.74
N LEU A 193 8.22 -3.42 -5.21
CA LEU A 193 8.57 -4.50 -4.30
C LEU A 193 7.98 -5.82 -4.80
N PRO A 194 8.50 -6.40 -5.90
CA PRO A 194 7.97 -7.64 -6.48
C PRO A 194 8.20 -8.87 -5.60
N GLU A 195 9.09 -8.76 -4.61
CA GLU A 195 9.44 -9.85 -3.70
C GLU A 195 9.29 -9.39 -2.24
N PRO A 196 8.05 -9.28 -1.72
CA PRO A 196 7.78 -8.95 -0.33
C PRO A 196 8.29 -10.03 0.63
N MET A 197 8.35 -9.72 1.93
CA MET A 197 8.83 -10.67 2.93
C MET A 197 7.85 -11.83 3.16
N VAL A 198 6.55 -11.58 2.99
CA VAL A 198 5.49 -12.55 3.18
C VAL A 198 4.53 -12.46 1.99
N ILE A 199 4.09 -13.63 1.51
CA ILE A 199 2.98 -13.78 0.56
C ILE A 199 1.96 -14.75 1.17
N SER A 200 0.66 -14.51 0.98
CA SER A 200 -0.38 -15.37 1.53
C SER A 200 -1.69 -15.27 0.75
N ASN A 201 -2.52 -16.31 0.86
CA ASN A 201 -3.91 -16.31 0.43
C ASN A 201 -4.90 -15.92 1.55
N ALA A 202 -4.40 -15.50 2.71
CA ALA A 202 -5.24 -15.14 3.85
C ALA A 202 -6.25 -14.02 3.49
N PRO A 203 -7.38 -13.90 4.20
CA PRO A 203 -8.29 -12.79 3.98
C PRO A 203 -7.65 -11.46 4.37
N THR A 204 -8.18 -10.35 3.87
CA THR A 204 -7.63 -9.01 4.17
C THR A 204 -7.79 -8.60 5.63
N GLY A 205 -8.66 -9.28 6.39
CA GLY A 205 -8.76 -9.09 7.84
C GLY A 205 -7.69 -9.83 8.63
N ALA A 206 -6.87 -10.68 7.99
CA ALA A 206 -5.75 -11.34 8.65
C ALA A 206 -4.51 -10.45 8.65
N GLU A 207 -3.84 -10.39 9.78
CA GLU A 207 -2.55 -9.71 9.93
C GLU A 207 -1.42 -10.73 9.94
N LEU A 208 -0.40 -10.47 9.13
CA LEU A 208 0.78 -11.34 9.01
C LEU A 208 2.03 -10.54 9.35
N ALA A 209 2.87 -11.08 10.22
CA ALA A 209 4.14 -10.47 10.60
C ALA A 209 5.24 -11.54 10.68
N LEU A 210 6.38 -11.28 10.04
CA LEU A 210 7.56 -12.13 10.13
C LEU A 210 8.59 -11.47 11.06
N LEU A 211 8.89 -12.16 12.16
CA LEU A 211 9.84 -11.70 13.17
C LEU A 211 11.05 -12.62 13.19
N ARG A 212 12.24 -12.05 13.41
CA ARG A 212 13.45 -12.83 13.65
C ARG A 212 13.66 -12.96 15.16
N GLN A 213 13.76 -14.19 15.63
CA GLN A 213 14.18 -14.50 17.00
C GLN A 213 15.64 -14.99 16.97
N PRO A 214 16.59 -14.22 17.53
CA PRO A 214 18.01 -14.62 17.60
C PRO A 214 18.19 -15.94 18.35
N ALA A 215 19.31 -16.64 18.09
CA ALA A 215 19.63 -17.84 18.86
C ALA A 215 19.80 -17.53 20.36
N ALA A 216 19.31 -18.44 21.20
CA ALA A 216 19.46 -18.42 22.64
C ALA A 216 19.94 -19.79 23.15
N ALA A 217 20.11 -19.95 24.46
CA ALA A 217 20.59 -21.21 25.04
C ALA A 217 19.61 -22.38 24.85
N ASP A 218 18.32 -22.08 24.74
CA ASP A 218 17.21 -23.04 24.68
C ASP A 218 16.63 -23.24 23.27
N HIS A 219 17.03 -22.41 22.30
CA HIS A 219 16.57 -22.54 20.91
C HIS A 219 17.57 -21.95 19.90
N PRO A 220 17.66 -22.50 18.67
CA PRO A 220 18.44 -21.90 17.59
C PRO A 220 17.82 -20.56 17.14
N GLU A 221 18.51 -19.85 16.25
CA GLU A 221 17.90 -18.72 15.56
C GLU A 221 16.71 -19.23 14.74
N ARG A 222 15.57 -18.54 14.83
CA ARG A 222 14.36 -18.89 14.09
C ARG A 222 13.62 -17.66 13.60
N HIS A 223 12.86 -17.83 12.53
CA HIS A 223 11.93 -16.81 12.05
C HIS A 223 10.51 -17.23 12.40
N LEU A 224 9.72 -16.31 12.96
CA LEU A 224 8.37 -16.56 13.43
C LEU A 224 7.40 -15.79 12.54
N CYS A 225 6.60 -16.51 11.77
CA CYS A 225 5.47 -15.93 11.05
C CYS A 225 4.24 -15.99 11.96
N HIS A 226 3.83 -14.83 12.45
CA HIS A 226 2.59 -14.66 13.18
C HIS A 226 1.46 -14.44 12.19
N VAL A 227 0.36 -15.17 12.36
CA VAL A 227 -0.89 -14.95 11.63
C VAL A 227 -2.02 -14.76 12.63
N LEU A 228 -2.62 -13.58 12.60
CA LEU A 228 -3.70 -13.15 13.48
C LEU A 228 -4.97 -12.93 12.66
N TYR A 229 -6.10 -13.50 13.07
CA TYR A 229 -7.39 -13.27 12.43
C TYR A 229 -8.51 -13.22 13.46
N TYR A 230 -9.08 -12.04 13.62
CA TYR A 230 -10.29 -11.79 14.39
C TYR A 230 -11.19 -10.86 13.58
N VAL A 231 -12.50 -11.03 13.72
CA VAL A 231 -13.48 -10.18 13.03
C VAL A 231 -14.02 -9.18 14.04
N PRO A 232 -13.58 -7.92 14.01
CA PRO A 232 -14.14 -6.90 14.88
C PRO A 232 -15.56 -6.55 14.41
N GLU A 233 -16.49 -6.51 15.35
CA GLU A 233 -17.89 -6.17 15.11
C GLU A 233 -18.26 -4.89 15.85
N GLN A 234 -18.90 -3.95 15.14
CA GLN A 234 -19.49 -2.77 15.74
C GLN A 234 -20.88 -3.13 16.26
N ARG A 235 -20.98 -3.56 17.53
CA ARG A 235 -22.27 -3.84 18.19
C ARG A 235 -22.77 -2.65 19.02
N GLY A 236 -21.87 -1.96 19.70
CA GLY A 236 -22.14 -0.70 20.39
C GLY A 236 -21.78 0.52 19.55
N VAL A 237 -21.85 1.72 20.13
CA VAL A 237 -21.48 2.97 19.44
C VAL A 237 -19.99 3.30 19.61
N GLU A 238 -19.41 3.00 20.77
CA GLU A 238 -18.08 3.52 21.15
C GLU A 238 -16.92 2.57 20.82
N VAL A 239 -17.14 1.26 20.91
CA VAL A 239 -16.08 0.26 20.76
C VAL A 239 -16.53 -0.89 19.85
N THR A 240 -15.58 -1.40 19.08
CA THR A 240 -15.71 -2.68 18.38
C THR A 240 -15.41 -3.82 19.35
N VAL A 241 -16.18 -4.90 19.28
CA VAL A 241 -15.98 -6.10 20.07
C VAL A 241 -15.57 -7.26 19.18
N VAL A 242 -14.86 -8.23 19.76
CA VAL A 242 -14.60 -9.54 19.14
C VAL A 242 -15.25 -10.57 20.04
N GLU A 243 -16.32 -11.19 19.58
CA GLU A 243 -17.01 -12.25 20.33
C GLU A 243 -16.68 -13.63 19.77
N ASP A 244 -16.86 -13.80 18.46
CA ASP A 244 -16.63 -15.06 17.78
C ASP A 244 -15.23 -15.15 17.18
N VAL A 245 -14.59 -16.30 17.38
CA VAL A 245 -13.32 -16.64 16.73
C VAL A 245 -13.60 -17.58 15.57
N VAL A 246 -13.74 -17.01 14.38
CA VAL A 246 -13.93 -17.76 13.14
C VAL A 246 -12.60 -18.36 12.69
N PRO A 247 -12.45 -19.69 12.62
CA PRO A 247 -11.20 -20.30 12.20
C PRO A 247 -10.97 -20.14 10.69
N LEU A 248 -9.75 -19.77 10.30
CA LEU A 248 -9.28 -19.93 8.93
C LEU A 248 -8.76 -21.34 8.73
N ARG A 249 -8.90 -21.87 7.51
CA ARG A 249 -8.36 -23.18 7.12
C ARG A 249 -7.54 -23.06 5.86
N ASP A 250 -6.56 -23.94 5.74
CA ASP A 250 -5.72 -24.10 4.55
C ASP A 250 -5.08 -22.78 4.08
N VAL A 251 -4.55 -22.02 5.05
CA VAL A 251 -3.91 -20.73 4.78
C VAL A 251 -2.51 -20.99 4.25
N GLU A 252 -2.29 -20.66 2.99
CA GLU A 252 -0.98 -20.72 2.36
C GLU A 252 -0.15 -19.50 2.77
N VAL A 253 1.08 -19.75 3.20
CA VAL A 253 2.05 -18.71 3.54
C VAL A 253 3.37 -19.03 2.86
N GLY A 254 3.95 -18.03 2.19
CA GLY A 254 5.32 -18.03 1.71
C GLY A 254 6.12 -16.96 2.42
N VAL A 255 7.23 -17.34 3.05
CA VAL A 255 8.15 -16.39 3.69
C VAL A 255 9.46 -16.31 2.92
N LYS A 256 9.95 -15.09 2.69
CA LYS A 256 11.24 -14.86 2.06
C LYS A 256 12.33 -14.89 3.12
N LEU A 257 13.18 -15.91 3.08
CA LEU A 257 14.26 -16.12 4.04
C LEU A 257 15.60 -16.23 3.30
N ASN A 258 16.62 -15.58 3.85
CA ASN A 258 17.98 -15.58 3.27
C ASN A 258 18.83 -16.76 3.75
N LYS A 259 18.23 -17.72 4.46
CA LYS A 259 18.90 -18.90 5.01
C LYS A 259 18.08 -20.15 4.70
N PRO A 260 18.73 -21.31 4.46
CA PRO A 260 18.03 -22.58 4.31
C PRO A 260 17.23 -22.91 5.57
N VAL A 261 15.96 -23.27 5.39
CA VAL A 261 15.09 -23.78 6.46
C VAL A 261 15.25 -25.31 6.49
N LYS A 262 15.55 -25.84 7.65
CA LYS A 262 15.60 -27.28 7.95
C LYS A 262 14.28 -27.76 8.54
N ARG A 263 13.55 -26.89 9.24
CA ARG A 263 12.34 -27.25 9.97
C ARG A 263 11.32 -26.12 9.94
N ALA A 264 10.06 -26.46 9.71
CA ALA A 264 8.95 -25.53 9.86
C ALA A 264 7.85 -26.18 10.70
N TYR A 265 7.36 -25.50 11.74
CA TYR A 265 6.43 -26.11 12.69
C TYR A 265 5.53 -25.09 13.36
N LEU A 266 4.38 -25.56 13.86
CA LEU A 266 3.40 -24.75 14.60
C LEU A 266 3.87 -24.49 16.03
N VAL A 267 3.75 -23.24 16.50
CA VAL A 267 3.98 -22.85 17.89
C VAL A 267 2.65 -22.42 18.54
N PRO A 268 2.33 -22.91 19.76
CA PRO A 268 3.15 -23.74 20.65
C PRO A 268 3.06 -25.26 20.42
N GLN A 269 2.27 -25.74 19.44
CA GLN A 269 1.93 -27.15 19.30
C GLN A 269 3.11 -28.08 18.95
N GLN A 270 4.24 -27.53 18.49
CA GLN A 270 5.42 -28.27 18.00
C GLN A 270 5.08 -29.29 16.90
N THR A 271 4.01 -29.03 16.14
CA THR A 271 3.59 -29.89 15.04
C THR A 271 4.34 -29.51 13.77
N GLU A 272 5.11 -30.44 13.21
CA GLU A 272 5.81 -30.25 11.93
C GLU A 272 4.85 -29.92 10.80
N LEU A 273 5.25 -29.00 9.93
CA LEU A 273 4.57 -28.71 8.69
C LEU A 273 5.47 -29.09 7.52
N PRO A 274 4.95 -29.82 6.52
CA PRO A 274 5.66 -29.97 5.26
C PRO A 274 5.79 -28.59 4.60
N PHE A 275 6.98 -28.28 4.12
CA PHE A 275 7.26 -27.06 3.40
C PHE A 275 8.04 -27.37 2.12
N ARG A 276 8.00 -26.43 1.19
CA ARG A 276 8.79 -26.48 -0.05
C ARG A 276 9.44 -25.14 -0.29
N THR A 277 10.65 -25.18 -0.83
CA THR A 277 11.35 -23.97 -1.27
C THR A 277 11.07 -23.76 -2.75
N GLU A 278 10.43 -22.65 -3.11
CA GLU A 278 10.13 -22.25 -4.49
C GLU A 278 10.68 -20.85 -4.75
N GLY A 279 11.70 -20.76 -5.60
CA GLY A 279 12.42 -19.51 -5.82
C GLY A 279 13.00 -18.98 -4.50
N ASN A 280 12.61 -17.76 -4.13
CA ASN A 280 13.09 -17.09 -2.92
C ASN A 280 12.21 -17.31 -1.68
N TYR A 281 11.18 -18.17 -1.77
CA TYR A 281 10.22 -18.37 -0.69
C TYR A 281 10.23 -19.79 -0.15
N VAL A 282 10.11 -19.90 1.17
CA VAL A 282 9.72 -21.14 1.85
C VAL A 282 8.21 -21.10 2.00
N LYS A 283 7.52 -22.03 1.33
CA LYS A 283 6.05 -22.10 1.27
C LYS A 283 5.53 -23.30 2.04
N LEU A 284 4.43 -23.09 2.75
CA LEU A 284 3.69 -24.12 3.48
C LEU A 284 2.21 -23.76 3.60
N THR A 285 1.43 -24.71 4.09
CA THR A 285 0.00 -24.54 4.37
C THR A 285 -0.23 -24.71 5.87
N ILE A 286 -0.85 -23.70 6.49
CA ILE A 286 -1.30 -23.76 7.87
C ILE A 286 -2.70 -24.38 7.86
N PRO A 287 -2.89 -25.58 8.43
CA PRO A 287 -4.15 -26.32 8.28
C PRO A 287 -5.32 -25.60 8.95
N GLN A 288 -5.08 -24.96 10.09
CA GLN A 288 -6.10 -24.19 10.79
C GLN A 288 -5.47 -23.06 11.61
N ILE A 289 -6.13 -21.89 11.60
CA ILE A 289 -5.80 -20.74 12.44
C ILE A 289 -7.07 -20.36 13.20
N ARG A 290 -7.05 -20.47 14.53
CA ARG A 290 -8.17 -20.06 15.37
C ARG A 290 -7.73 -18.85 16.20
N GLY A 291 -7.98 -17.66 15.67
CA GLY A 291 -7.60 -16.39 16.30
C GLY A 291 -6.13 -16.05 16.05
N HIS A 292 -5.21 -16.84 16.57
CA HIS A 292 -3.77 -16.62 16.41
C HIS A 292 -3.04 -17.95 16.19
N GLN A 293 -2.09 -17.96 15.26
CA GLN A 293 -1.17 -19.07 15.06
C GLN A 293 0.22 -18.52 14.72
N ILE A 294 1.25 -19.20 15.23
CA ILE A 294 2.64 -18.93 14.87
C ILE A 294 3.19 -20.13 14.10
N VAL A 295 3.94 -19.85 13.04
CA VAL A 295 4.80 -20.82 12.35
C VAL A 295 6.26 -20.43 12.57
N ALA A 296 7.05 -21.32 13.14
CA ALA A 296 8.49 -21.14 13.30
C ALA A 296 9.23 -21.78 12.12
N PHE A 297 10.27 -21.10 11.64
CA PHE A 297 11.19 -21.56 10.60
C PHE A 297 12.62 -21.56 11.17
N GLU A 298 13.26 -22.73 11.19
CA GLU A 298 14.61 -23.00 11.71
C GLU A 298 15.52 -23.58 10.62
#